data_AF-A0A2M9D0U0-F1
#
_entry.id   AF-A0A2M9D0U0-F1
#
_cell.length_a   1.000
_cell.length_b   1.000
_cell.length_c   1.000
_cell.angle_alpha   90.00
_cell.angle_beta   90.00
_cell.angle_gamma   90.00
#
_symmetry.space_group_name_H-M   'P 1'
#
loop_
_entity.id
_entity.type
_entity.pdbx_description
1 polymer ?
#
loop_
_entity_poly.entity_id
_entity_poly.type
_entity_poly.pdbx_seq_one_letter_code
_entity_poly.pdbx_strand_id
1 'polypeptide(L)' 'MPDVLIELLSTILYSVLGIVLLVGTIVVVNKTFKLNLHHELVEEHNVAFGLMLGGLAVAIGIIVAGTISS' A
#
# COMPACT_ATOMS: atom_id res chain seq x y z
N MET A 1 -1.44 -1.43 32.94
CA MET A 1 -1.20 -0.75 31.66
C MET A 1 -1.82 -1.54 30.49
N PRO A 2 -3.12 -1.85 30.52
CA PRO A 2 -3.79 -2.61 29.44
C PRO A 2 -3.97 -1.78 28.15
N ASP A 3 -4.00 -0.46 28.25
CA ASP A 3 -4.34 0.45 27.15
C ASP A 3 -3.24 0.46 26.06
N VAL A 4 -1.96 0.45 26.48
CA VAL A 4 -0.80 0.42 25.58
C VAL A 4 -0.77 -0.86 24.74
N LEU A 5 -1.23 -2.00 25.28
CA LEU A 5 -1.27 -3.27 24.55
C LEU A 5 -2.31 -3.24 23.42
N ILE A 6 -3.45 -2.58 23.66
CA ILE A 6 -4.52 -2.42 22.68
C ILE A 6 -4.06 -1.48 21.55
N GLU A 7 -3.39 -0.37 21.87
CA GLU A 7 -2.82 0.56 20.90
C GLU A 7 -1.73 -0.08 20.01
N LEU A 8 -0.86 -0.91 20.60
CA LEU A 8 0.13 -1.68 19.86
C LEU A 8 -0.54 -2.68 18.91
N LEU A 9 -1.57 -3.39 19.40
CA LEU A 9 -2.30 -4.36 18.59
C LEU A 9 -3.01 -3.70 17.40
N SER A 10 -3.67 -2.56 17.62
CA SER A 10 -4.31 -1.80 16.54
C SER A 10 -3.27 -1.30 15.53
N THR A 11 -2.14 -0.76 15.99
CA THR A 11 -1.07 -0.28 15.11
C THR A 11 -0.54 -1.40 14.21
N ILE A 12 -0.31 -2.58 14.76
CA ILE A 12 0.16 -3.76 14.02
C ILE A 12 -0.92 -4.20 13.01
N LEU A 13 -2.18 -4.32 13.44
CA LEU A 13 -3.28 -4.73 12.58
C LEU A 13 -3.42 -3.80 11.38
N TYR A 14 -3.47 -2.48 11.60
CA TYR A 14 -3.62 -1.49 10.53
C TYR A 14 -2.39 -1.42 9.63
N SER A 15 -1.18 -1.60 10.16
CA SER A 15 0.04 -1.67 9.35
C SER A 15 0.01 -2.88 8.41
N VAL A 16 -0.38 -4.05 8.90
CA VAL A 16 -0.54 -5.25 8.07
C VAL A 16 -1.64 -5.06 7.03
N LEU A 17 -2.77 -4.46 7.42
CA LEU A 17 -3.87 -4.14 6.51
C LEU A 17 -3.43 -3.22 5.38
N GLY A 18 -2.65 -2.18 5.69
CA GLY A 18 -2.08 -1.27 4.70
C GLY A 18 -1.16 -1.99 3.69
N ILE A 19 -0.30 -2.89 4.17
CA ILE A 19 0.57 -3.70 3.29
C ILE A 19 -0.25 -4.62 2.40
N VAL A 20 -1.26 -5.30 2.95
CA VAL A 20 -2.14 -6.20 2.19
C VAL A 20 -2.91 -5.42 1.12
N LEU A 21 -3.44 -4.23 1.45
CA LEU A 21 -4.12 -3.37 0.48
C LEU A 21 -3.16 -2.89 -0.62
N LEU A 22 -1.92 -2.55 -0.28
CA LEU A 22 -0.91 -2.12 -1.23
C LEU A 22 -0.60 -3.25 -2.22
N VAL A 23 -0.21 -4.42 -1.71
CA VAL A 23 0.12 -5.58 -2.54
C VAL A 23 -1.09 -6.02 -3.36
N GLY A 24 -2.28 -6.08 -2.75
CA GLY A 24 -3.52 -6.42 -3.43
C GLY A 24 -3.83 -5.48 -4.60
N THR A 25 -3.67 -4.16 -4.40
CA THR A 25 -3.92 -3.18 -5.46
C THR A 25 -2.89 -3.32 -6.58
N ILE A 26 -1.61 -3.49 -6.25
CA ILE A 26 -0.54 -3.71 -7.23
C ILE A 26 -0.85 -4.95 -8.08
N VAL A 27 -1.26 -6.05 -7.45
CA VAL A 27 -1.64 -7.29 -8.16
C VAL A 27 -2.86 -7.08 -9.05
N VAL A 28 -3.90 -6.40 -8.55
CA VAL A 28 -5.12 -6.11 -9.33
C VAL A 28 -4.81 -5.23 -10.52
N VAL A 29 -4.04 -4.15 -10.36
CA VAL A 29 -3.62 -3.27 -11.46
C VAL A 29 -2.79 -4.04 -12.47
N ASN A 30 -1.79 -4.80 -12.02
CA ASN A 30 -0.94 -5.59 -12.91
C ASN A 30 -1.75 -6.60 -13.74
N LYS A 31 -2.72 -7.28 -13.11
CA LYS A 31 -3.59 -8.25 -13.78
C LYS A 31 -4.58 -7.58 -14.73
N THR A 32 -5.16 -6.44 -14.34
CA THR A 32 -6.18 -5.72 -15.12
C THR A 32 -5.59 -5.13 -16.39
N PHE A 33 -4.44 -4.47 -16.27
CA PHE A 33 -3.77 -3.82 -17.39
C PHE A 33 -2.76 -4.74 -18.12
N LYS A 34 -2.63 -6.01 -17.69
CA LYS A 34 -1.62 -6.97 -18.17
C LYS A 34 -0.21 -6.38 -18.20
N LEU A 35 0.09 -5.54 -17.21
CA LEU A 35 1.39 -4.92 -17.07
C LEU A 35 2.39 -5.98 -16.58
N ASN A 36 3.66 -5.79 -16.90
CA ASN A 36 4.73 -6.54 -16.28
C ASN A 36 5.52 -5.58 -15.41
N LEU A 37 5.05 -5.39 -14.18
CA LEU A 37 5.68 -4.56 -13.13
C LEU A 37 7.21 -4.59 -13.15
N HIS A 38 7.80 -5.78 -13.15
CA HIS A 38 9.25 -5.92 -13.15
C HIS A 38 9.88 -5.40 -14.45
N HIS A 39 9.31 -5.74 -15.61
CA HIS A 39 9.79 -5.29 -16.90
C HIS A 39 9.65 -3.76 -17.05
N GLU A 40 8.47 -3.20 -16.76
CA GLU A 40 8.23 -1.76 -16.87
C GLU A 40 9.11 -0.93 -15.92
N LEU A 41 9.29 -1.39 -14.68
CA LEU A 41 9.95 -0.60 -13.64
C LEU A 41 11.47 -0.79 -13.66
N VAL A 42 11.94 -2.02 -13.87
CA VAL A 42 13.36 -2.39 -13.80
C VAL A 42 14.04 -2.34 -15.16
N GLU A 43 13.38 -2.80 -16.23
CA GLU A 43 14.00 -2.89 -17.55
C GLU A 43 13.75 -1.63 -18.39
N GLU A 44 12.51 -1.12 -18.40
CA GLU A 44 12.12 0.09 -19.16
C GLU A 44 12.37 1.40 -18.38
N HIS A 45 12.71 1.31 -17.08
CA HIS A 45 12.87 2.46 -16.18
C HIS A 45 11.71 3.46 -16.24
N ASN A 46 10.48 2.93 -16.31
CA ASN A 46 9.29 3.75 -16.49
C ASN A 46 8.96 4.56 -15.22
N VAL A 47 9.37 5.82 -15.21
CA VAL A 47 9.14 6.78 -14.13
C VAL A 47 7.64 6.97 -13.85
N ALA A 48 6.78 6.92 -14.87
CA ALA A 48 5.34 7.07 -14.67
C ALA A 48 4.77 5.92 -13.83
N PHE A 49 5.31 4.72 -14.01
CA PHE A 49 4.95 3.55 -13.21
C PHE A 49 5.42 3.68 -11.77
N GLY A 50 6.65 4.17 -11.56
CA GLY A 50 7.17 4.48 -10.22
C GLY A 50 6.33 5.53 -9.50
N LEU A 51 5.91 6.58 -10.21
CA LEU A 51 5.05 7.63 -9.68
C LEU A 51 3.66 7.10 -9.32
N MET A 52 3.09 6.21 -10.16
CA MET A 52 1.83 5.54 -9.88
C MET A 52 1.92 4.73 -8.57
N LEU A 53 2.95 3.88 -8.43
CA LEU A 53 3.14 3.06 -7.22
C LEU A 53 3.35 3.91 -5.97
N GLY A 54 4.16 4.98 -6.08
CA GLY A 54 4.37 5.94 -4.99
C GLY A 54 3.08 6.65 -4.58
N GLY A 55 2.30 7.15 -5.54
CA GLY A 55 1.01 7.78 -5.28
C GLY A 55 0.00 6.83 -4.62
N LEU A 56 0.02 5.57 -5.03
CA LEU A 56 -0.85 4.52 -4.47
C LEU A 56 -0.49 4.23 -3.00
N ALA A 57 0.81 4.19 -2.68
CA ALA A 57 1.27 4.06 -1.29
C ALA A 57 0.85 5.24 -0.41
N VAL A 58 0.95 6.48 -0.93
CA VAL A 58 0.49 7.68 -0.21
C VAL A 58 -1.02 7.65 0.03
N ALA A 59 -1.81 7.29 -0.98
CA ALA A 59 -3.27 7.21 -0.87
C ALA A 59 -3.70 6.20 0.22
N ILE A 60 -3.07 5.02 0.27
CA ILE A 60 -3.34 4.03 1.32
C ILE A 60 -2.95 4.57 2.69
N GLY A 61 -1.80 5.24 2.81
CA GLY A 61 -1.40 5.89 4.05
C GLY A 61 -2.43 6.88 4.57
N ILE A 62 -3.03 7.69 3.69
CA ILE A 62 -4.11 8.62 4.04
C ILE A 62 -5.37 7.89 4.51
N ILE A 63 -5.78 6.81 3.82
CA ILE A 63 -6.95 6.01 4.21
C ILE A 63 -6.76 5.40 5.60
N VAL A 64 -5.59 4.84 5.86
CA VAL A 64 -5.23 4.23 7.16
C VAL A 64 -5.19 5.31 8.26
N ALA A 65 -4.56 6.46 7.99
CA ALA A 65 -4.51 7.57 8.95
C ALA A 65 -5.93 8.07 9.30
N GLY A 66 -6.82 8.18 8.31
CA GLY A 66 -8.21 8.55 8.53
C GLY A 66 -8.99 7.54 9.37
N THR A 67 -8.71 6.23 9.20
CA THR A 67 -9.36 5.17 9.98
C THR A 67 -8.84 5.07 11.40
N ILE A 68 -7.56 5.35 11.65
CA ILE A 68 -6.98 5.37 13.00
C ILE A 68 -7.43 6.61 13.79
N SER A 69 -7.61 7.74 13.11
CA SER A 69 -8.01 9.02 13.74
C SER A 69 -9.51 9.13 14.06
N SER A 70 -10.33 8.17 13.62
CA SER A 70 -11.80 8.15 13.82
C SER A 70 -12.18 7.20 14.94
#